data_AF-A0A9C9GS83-F1
#
_entry.id   AF-A0A9C9GS83-F1
#
_cell.length_a   1.000
_cell.length_b   1.000
_cell.length_c   1.000
_cell.angle_alpha   90.00
_cell.angle_beta   90.00
_cell.angle_gamma   90.00
#
_symmetry.space_group_name_H-M   'P 1'
#
loop_
_entity.id
_entity.type
_entity.pdbx_description
1 polymer ?
#
loop_
_entity_poly.entity_id
_entity_poly.type
_entity_poly.pdbx_seq_one_letter_code
_entity_poly.pdbx_strand_id
1 'polypeptide(L)'
;MNKNLSLKALTLSIFASMLLSGIIGTVVIAGDAKNTEKAHQHENHNHAAKTEKVEKKQAGNHHQGQALHNDKCTKCHQDDVYTRKDRTVKTLAALQSQVNNCMKGAARADWDNAQTSSVVNFLNDRYYKF
;
A
#
# COMPACT_ATOMS: atom_id res chain seq x y z
N MET A 1 37.73 -19.63 20.61
CA MET A 1 36.99 -20.82 21.10
C MET A 1 36.18 -20.38 22.31
N ASN A 2 35.13 -19.59 22.10
CA ASN A 2 34.45 -18.90 23.21
C ASN A 2 32.94 -18.96 22.94
N LYS A 3 32.22 -19.40 23.96
CA LYS A 3 31.03 -20.24 23.87
C LYS A 3 29.75 -19.44 23.60
N ASN A 4 28.90 -20.00 22.74
CA ASN A 4 27.48 -19.70 22.62
C ASN A 4 26.81 -19.79 24.00
N LEU A 5 26.05 -18.77 24.39
CA LEU A 5 25.10 -18.89 25.50
C LEU A 5 23.71 -18.45 25.02
N SER A 6 22.98 -19.47 24.57
CA SER A 6 21.55 -19.45 24.29
C SER A 6 20.79 -19.37 25.62
N LEU A 7 19.93 -18.37 25.79
CA LEU A 7 18.91 -18.39 26.82
C LEU A 7 17.58 -17.96 26.20
N LYS A 8 16.90 -18.94 25.59
CA LYS A 8 15.50 -18.83 25.21
C LYS A 8 14.68 -18.85 26.49
N ALA A 9 14.16 -17.68 26.89
CA ALA A 9 13.17 -17.60 27.95
C ALA A 9 11.84 -18.16 27.42
N LEU A 10 11.54 -19.37 27.87
CA LEU A 10 10.29 -20.08 27.69
C LEU A 10 9.30 -19.58 28.76
N THR A 11 8.40 -18.66 28.42
CA THR A 11 7.26 -18.33 29.30
C THR A 11 5.97 -18.78 28.62
N LEU A 12 5.62 -20.01 28.96
CA LEU A 12 4.34 -20.65 28.70
C LEU A 12 3.33 -20.08 29.73
N SER A 13 2.39 -19.24 29.30
CA SER A 13 1.23 -18.87 30.12
C SER A 13 -0.03 -19.50 29.55
N ILE A 14 -0.58 -20.36 30.38
CA ILE A 14 -1.70 -21.29 30.22
C ILE A 14 -3.03 -20.54 30.44
N PHE A 15 -3.97 -20.80 29.53
CA PHE A 15 -5.44 -20.96 29.63
C PHE A 15 -6.28 -20.25 30.71
N ALA A 16 -7.55 -20.01 30.31
CA ALA A 16 -8.78 -19.72 31.07
C ALA A 16 -9.27 -18.28 30.82
N SER A 17 -10.53 -17.97 30.51
CA SER A 17 -11.76 -18.76 30.56
C SER A 17 -12.91 -17.98 29.88
N MET A 18 -13.76 -18.73 29.19
CA MET A 18 -15.23 -18.72 29.26
C MET A 18 -16.06 -17.41 29.21
N LEU A 19 -17.00 -17.45 28.24
CA LEU A 19 -18.43 -17.07 28.30
C LEU A 19 -18.73 -15.56 28.43
N LEU A 20 -19.77 -14.96 27.84
CA LEU A 20 -21.16 -15.41 27.80
C LEU A 20 -21.97 -14.44 26.88
N SER A 21 -22.80 -15.03 26.01
CA SER A 21 -24.17 -14.64 25.62
C SER A 21 -24.56 -13.28 25.03
N GLY A 22 -25.29 -13.39 23.90
CA GLY A 22 -26.49 -12.61 23.58
C GLY A 22 -26.23 -11.24 22.95
N ILE A 23 -26.99 -10.72 22.00
CA ILE A 23 -28.42 -10.87 21.75
C ILE A 23 -28.69 -10.72 20.23
N ILE A 24 -29.66 -11.51 19.79
CA ILE A 24 -30.27 -11.56 18.46
C ILE A 24 -30.99 -10.24 18.17
N GLY A 25 -30.76 -9.66 16.99
CA GLY A 25 -31.53 -8.53 16.48
C GLY A 25 -31.68 -8.62 14.96
N THR A 26 -32.42 -9.62 14.48
CA THR A 26 -32.91 -9.67 13.09
C THR A 26 -33.97 -8.60 12.90
N VAL A 27 -33.64 -7.52 12.18
CA VAL A 27 -34.66 -6.67 11.56
C VAL A 27 -34.90 -7.18 10.15
N VAL A 28 -36.09 -7.74 9.93
CA VAL A 28 -36.65 -8.01 8.61
C VAL A 28 -37.58 -6.84 8.31
N ILE A 29 -37.22 -6.01 7.35
CA ILE A 29 -38.15 -5.10 6.69
C ILE A 29 -38.23 -5.52 5.24
N ALA A 30 -39.28 -6.28 4.92
CA ALA A 30 -39.72 -6.52 3.57
C ALA A 30 -40.41 -5.26 3.06
N GLY A 31 -39.92 -4.74 1.94
CA GLY A 31 -40.52 -3.65 1.19
C GLY A 31 -40.21 -3.88 -0.29
N ASP A 32 -41.08 -4.61 -0.97
CA ASP A 32 -41.13 -4.70 -2.42
C ASP A 32 -41.35 -3.31 -3.02
N ALA A 33 -40.46 -2.88 -3.92
CA ALA A 33 -40.86 -2.24 -5.18
C ALA A 33 -39.68 -1.98 -6.13
N LYS A 34 -39.88 -2.45 -7.37
CA LYS A 34 -39.54 -1.86 -8.68
C LYS A 34 -38.06 -1.59 -9.06
N ASN A 35 -37.61 -2.48 -9.95
CA ASN A 35 -36.56 -2.30 -10.96
C ASN A 35 -36.61 -0.91 -11.62
N THR A 36 -35.51 -0.17 -11.59
CA THR A 36 -35.18 0.85 -12.59
C THR A 36 -33.68 0.87 -12.79
N GLU A 37 -33.27 0.46 -13.98
CA GLU A 37 -31.96 0.68 -14.58
C GLU A 37 -31.62 2.17 -14.60
N LYS A 38 -30.35 2.52 -14.29
CA LYS A 38 -29.55 3.65 -14.87
C LYS A 38 -28.71 4.41 -13.83
N ALA A 39 -27.52 4.77 -14.32
CA ALA A 39 -26.60 5.81 -13.86
C ALA A 39 -25.53 5.40 -12.85
N HIS A 40 -24.36 5.06 -13.41
CA HIS A 40 -23.06 5.66 -13.10
C HIS A 40 -23.15 6.76 -12.01
N GLN A 41 -22.65 6.45 -10.82
CA GLN A 41 -22.36 7.45 -9.80
C GLN A 41 -20.86 7.43 -9.53
N HIS A 42 -20.25 8.48 -10.04
CA HIS A 42 -18.94 8.96 -9.66
C HIS A 42 -19.07 9.49 -8.23
N GLU A 43 -18.66 8.70 -7.24
CA GLU A 43 -18.62 9.17 -5.86
C GLU A 43 -17.37 10.02 -5.66
N ASN A 44 -17.59 11.33 -5.81
CA ASN A 44 -16.77 12.39 -5.29
C ASN A 44 -16.75 12.30 -3.76
N HIS A 45 -15.81 11.53 -3.22
CA HIS A 45 -15.51 11.57 -1.79
C HIS A 45 -14.64 12.81 -1.50
N ASN A 46 -15.32 13.88 -1.13
CA ASN A 46 -14.75 15.08 -0.52
C ASN A 46 -14.00 14.72 0.76
N HIS A 47 -12.66 14.67 0.70
CA HIS A 47 -11.79 14.49 1.85
C HIS A 47 -11.21 15.84 2.32
N ALA A 48 -12.05 16.74 2.81
CA ALA A 48 -11.62 18.08 3.23
C ALA A 48 -11.02 18.14 4.67
N ALA A 49 -11.09 17.07 5.46
CA ALA A 49 -10.60 17.06 6.86
C ALA A 49 -9.39 16.13 7.09
N LYS A 50 -8.84 15.50 6.05
CA LYS A 50 -7.74 14.52 6.15
C LYS A 50 -6.41 15.05 5.61
N THR A 51 -6.26 16.34 5.39
CA THR A 51 -5.07 16.92 4.74
C THR A 51 -3.89 17.03 5.70
N GLU A 52 -4.10 17.45 6.95
CA GLU A 52 -3.01 17.71 7.90
C GLU A 52 -2.26 16.45 8.38
N LYS A 53 -2.99 15.34 8.58
CA LYS A 53 -2.39 14.04 8.99
C LYS A 53 -1.79 13.29 7.79
N VAL A 54 -2.26 13.56 6.58
CA VAL A 54 -1.73 12.97 5.34
C VAL A 54 -0.41 13.63 4.96
N GLU A 55 -0.26 14.95 5.03
CA GLU A 55 1.00 15.64 4.73
C GLU A 55 2.16 15.24 5.64
N LYS A 56 1.91 15.12 6.96
CA LYS A 56 2.96 14.73 7.92
C LYS A 56 3.37 13.26 7.77
N LYS A 57 2.45 12.38 7.33
CA LYS A 57 2.79 11.00 6.94
C LYS A 57 3.55 11.00 5.61
N GLN A 58 3.15 11.82 4.63
CA GLN A 58 3.78 11.93 3.31
C GLN A 58 5.27 12.32 3.39
N ALA A 59 5.63 13.29 4.23
CA ALA A 59 7.02 13.75 4.40
C ALA A 59 7.93 12.67 5.04
N GLY A 60 7.43 11.94 6.04
CA GLY A 60 8.15 10.80 6.62
C GLY A 60 8.33 9.62 5.66
N ASN A 61 7.44 9.50 4.66
CA ASN A 61 7.48 8.42 3.68
C ASN A 61 8.47 8.67 2.54
N HIS A 62 8.90 9.91 2.26
CA HIS A 62 9.81 10.21 1.14
C HIS A 62 11.12 9.39 1.24
N HIS A 63 11.66 9.21 2.45
CA HIS A 63 12.83 8.36 2.69
C HIS A 63 12.57 6.85 2.60
N GLN A 64 11.31 6.40 2.66
CA GLN A 64 10.98 4.98 2.52
C GLN A 64 11.02 4.50 1.07
N GLY A 65 10.87 5.40 0.10
CA GLY A 65 10.80 5.07 -1.32
C GLY A 65 12.01 4.28 -1.83
N GLN A 66 13.21 4.64 -1.41
CA GLN A 66 14.43 3.92 -1.79
C GLN A 66 14.47 2.50 -1.19
N ALA A 67 14.09 2.34 0.08
CA ALA A 67 14.09 1.04 0.74
C ALA A 67 13.08 0.09 0.08
N LEU A 68 11.88 0.59 -0.20
CA LEU A 68 10.82 -0.14 -0.90
C LEU A 68 11.22 -0.50 -2.34
N HIS A 69 11.83 0.43 -3.06
CA HIS A 69 12.41 0.19 -4.38
C HIS A 69 13.46 -0.94 -4.33
N ASN A 70 14.41 -0.86 -3.40
CA ASN A 70 15.47 -1.84 -3.27
C ASN A 70 14.92 -3.22 -2.90
N ASP A 71 13.87 -3.30 -2.08
CA ASP A 71 13.25 -4.57 -1.70
C ASP A 71 12.45 -5.22 -2.84
N LYS A 72 11.73 -4.43 -3.66
CA LYS A 72 10.77 -4.97 -4.63
C LYS A 72 11.19 -4.83 -6.09
N CYS A 73 11.64 -3.65 -6.52
CA CYS A 73 11.92 -3.36 -7.93
C CYS A 73 13.21 -4.06 -8.41
N THR A 74 14.24 -4.07 -7.55
CA THR A 74 15.55 -4.64 -7.91
C THR A 74 15.57 -6.17 -8.06
N LYS A 75 14.45 -6.83 -7.73
CA LYS A 75 14.29 -8.29 -7.86
C LYS A 75 14.12 -8.74 -9.30
N CYS A 76 13.65 -7.87 -10.18
CA CYS A 76 13.38 -8.20 -11.59
C CYS A 76 14.26 -7.43 -12.57
N HIS A 77 14.70 -6.22 -12.24
CA HIS A 77 15.56 -5.40 -13.09
C HIS A 77 16.40 -4.45 -12.24
N GLN A 78 17.46 -3.86 -12.78
CA GLN A 78 18.29 -2.89 -12.07
C GLN A 78 17.99 -1.46 -12.57
N ASP A 79 18.91 -0.54 -12.29
CA ASP A 79 18.79 0.88 -12.65
C ASP A 79 18.90 1.14 -14.17
N ASP A 80 19.29 0.13 -14.94
CA ASP A 80 19.41 0.19 -16.40
C ASP A 80 18.07 0.54 -17.06
N VAL A 81 16.95 0.02 -16.55
CA VAL A 81 15.63 0.32 -17.10
C VAL A 81 15.22 1.78 -16.90
N TYR A 82 15.73 2.43 -15.87
CA TYR A 82 15.49 3.86 -15.59
C TYR A 82 16.46 4.77 -16.32
N THR A 83 17.57 4.24 -16.85
CA THR A 83 18.65 5.03 -17.49
C THR A 83 18.73 4.85 -19.01
N ARG A 84 18.03 3.86 -19.58
CA ARG A 84 18.00 3.59 -21.04
C ARG A 84 17.53 4.78 -21.89
N LYS A 85 18.00 4.87 -23.14
CA LYS A 85 17.72 5.99 -24.05
C LYS A 85 16.28 5.97 -24.58
N ASP A 86 15.70 4.79 -24.74
CA ASP A 86 14.40 4.50 -25.33
C ASP A 86 13.28 4.35 -24.27
N ARG A 87 13.38 5.06 -23.13
CA ARG A 87 12.32 5.05 -22.09
C ARG A 87 10.98 5.54 -22.64
N THR A 88 9.91 4.80 -22.40
CA THR A 88 8.53 5.15 -22.81
C THR A 88 7.77 5.95 -21.74
N VAL A 89 8.22 5.91 -20.49
CA VAL A 89 7.65 6.71 -19.40
C VAL A 89 8.12 8.15 -19.56
N LYS A 90 7.19 9.06 -19.91
CA LYS A 90 7.48 10.48 -20.22
C LYS A 90 6.82 11.49 -19.28
N THR A 91 6.03 11.02 -18.32
CA THR A 91 5.33 11.89 -17.35
C THR A 91 5.30 11.25 -15.98
N LEU A 92 5.12 12.06 -14.92
CA LEU A 92 4.98 11.57 -13.55
C LEU A 92 3.77 10.62 -13.41
N ALA A 93 2.65 10.93 -14.08
CA ALA A 93 1.48 10.07 -14.10
C ALA A 93 1.76 8.71 -14.76
N ALA A 94 2.51 8.69 -15.87
CA ALA A 94 2.92 7.44 -16.50
C ALA A 94 3.88 6.63 -15.60
N LEU A 95 4.78 7.29 -14.87
CA LEU A 95 5.66 6.63 -13.91
C LEU A 95 4.86 5.98 -12.78
N GLN A 96 3.90 6.71 -12.22
CA GLN A 96 3.01 6.17 -11.19
C GLN A 96 2.20 4.98 -11.69
N SER A 97 1.69 5.02 -12.93
CA SER A 97 1.00 3.89 -13.55
C SER A 97 1.93 2.68 -13.70
N GLN A 98 3.16 2.89 -14.19
CA GLN A 98 4.14 1.82 -14.36
C GLN A 98 4.51 1.15 -13.03
N VAL A 99 4.75 1.92 -11.97
CA VAL A 99 5.03 1.39 -10.62
C VAL A 99 3.85 0.56 -10.12
N ASN A 100 2.62 1.06 -10.25
CA ASN A 100 1.42 0.32 -9.86
C ASN A 100 1.29 -1.02 -10.61
N ASN A 101 1.54 -1.03 -11.91
CA ASN A 101 1.47 -2.25 -12.73
C ASN A 101 2.53 -3.27 -12.29
N CYS A 102 3.75 -2.83 -12.00
CA CYS A 102 4.81 -3.70 -11.49
C CYS A 102 4.43 -4.34 -10.14
N MET A 103 3.85 -3.56 -9.22
CA MET A 103 3.51 -4.04 -7.88
C MET A 103 2.33 -5.00 -7.86
N LYS A 104 1.31 -4.75 -8.71
CA LYS A 104 0.17 -5.66 -8.87
C LYS A 104 0.54 -6.92 -9.68
N GLY A 105 1.56 -6.83 -10.51
CA GLY A 105 2.05 -7.92 -11.35
C GLY A 105 3.21 -8.68 -10.72
N ALA A 106 4.39 -8.57 -11.34
CA ALA A 106 5.54 -9.42 -11.05
C ALA A 106 6.10 -9.23 -9.62
N ALA A 107 6.12 -8.00 -9.10
CA ALA A 107 6.76 -7.71 -7.82
C ALA A 107 5.90 -8.07 -6.60
N ARG A 108 4.57 -8.24 -6.80
CA ARG A 108 3.58 -8.62 -5.78
C ARG A 108 3.80 -7.91 -4.44
N ALA A 109 3.59 -6.59 -4.43
CA ALA A 109 3.72 -5.77 -3.24
C ALA A 109 2.38 -5.18 -2.84
N ASP A 110 1.98 -5.40 -1.58
CA ASP A 110 0.76 -4.86 -0.98
C ASP A 110 1.03 -3.46 -0.40
N TRP A 111 1.44 -2.52 -1.25
CA TRP A 111 1.71 -1.15 -0.85
C TRP A 111 0.44 -0.30 -0.79
N ASP A 112 0.34 0.53 0.24
CA ASP A 112 -0.64 1.61 0.27
C ASP A 112 -0.28 2.74 -0.72
N ASN A 113 -1.21 3.68 -0.92
CA ASN A 113 -1.00 4.81 -1.83
C ASN A 113 0.22 5.66 -1.43
N ALA A 114 0.53 5.76 -0.14
CA ALA A 114 1.61 6.61 0.35
C ALA A 114 2.97 5.94 0.12
N GLN A 115 3.06 4.63 0.33
CA GLN A 115 4.23 3.81 -0.02
C GLN A 115 4.48 3.83 -1.52
N THR A 116 3.44 3.63 -2.33
CA THR A 116 3.55 3.72 -3.80
C THR A 116 4.05 5.09 -4.24
N SER A 117 3.47 6.17 -3.68
CA SER A 117 3.89 7.54 -3.98
C SER A 117 5.34 7.81 -3.56
N SER A 118 5.80 7.24 -2.44
CA SER A 118 7.20 7.41 -2.01
C SER A 118 8.20 6.81 -3.00
N VAL A 119 7.87 5.65 -3.59
CA VAL A 119 8.71 5.00 -4.60
C VAL A 119 8.69 5.80 -5.90
N VAL A 120 7.51 6.29 -6.31
CA VAL A 120 7.40 7.17 -7.49
C VAL A 120 8.24 8.43 -7.31
N ASN A 121 8.18 9.07 -6.14
CA ASN A 121 8.98 10.25 -5.83
C ASN A 121 10.48 9.94 -5.86
N PHE A 122 10.91 8.84 -5.22
CA PHE A 122 12.31 8.40 -5.28
C PHE A 122 12.78 8.19 -6.73
N LEU A 123 11.99 7.50 -7.55
CA LEU A 123 12.34 7.26 -8.95
C LEU A 123 12.36 8.55 -9.77
N ASN A 124 11.41 9.46 -9.53
CA ASN A 124 11.38 10.77 -10.19
C ASN A 124 12.62 11.59 -9.82
N ASP A 125 12.87 11.72 -8.53
CA ASP A 125 13.97 12.50 -7.98
C ASP A 125 15.32 11.92 -8.37
N ARG A 126 15.45 10.60 -8.57
CA ARG A 126 16.73 10.00 -8.91
C ARG A 126 16.99 9.90 -10.42
N TYR A 127 15.97 9.56 -11.22
CA TYR A 127 16.16 9.16 -12.62
C TYR A 127 15.36 9.99 -13.64
N TYR A 128 14.09 10.33 -13.35
CA TYR A 128 13.20 10.90 -14.39
C TYR A 128 13.17 12.42 -14.45
N LYS A 129 13.24 13.11 -13.31
CA LYS A 129 13.29 14.58 -13.21
C LYS A 129 12.16 15.30 -13.95
N PHE A 130 10.95 14.74 -13.89
CA PHE A 130 9.74 15.45 -14.29
C PHE A 130 9.47 16.63 -13.36
#